data_AF-A0A7C2L658-F1
#
_entry.id   AF-A0A7C2L658-F1
#
_cell.length_a   1.000
_cell.length_b   1.000
_cell.length_c   1.000
_cell.angle_alpha   90.00
_cell.angle_beta   90.00
_cell.angle_gamma   90.00
#
_symmetry.space_group_name_H-M   'P 1'
#
loop_
_entity.id
_entity.type
_entity.pdbx_description
1 polymer ?
#
loop_
_entity_poly.entity_id
_entity_poly.type
_entity_poly.pdbx_seq_one_letter_code
_entity_poly.pdbx_strand_id
1 'polypeptide(L)'
;MKAKLRRKGDVAERKGERSSVSRHREIAEEPHAGIEALREEHRALLKELRRLDRSLARLSVKRAETAVVISVLESLHAFLADHVQPHMLRERETLHPLVKKSGLSRQQDIRVILAGDDGLEKECRQLQRALRRLKREKGERETVQQVIAIGEGIIEVIVEHVHREEHVLFPRLEEALSPSRSSRG
;
A
#
# COMPACT_ATOMS: atom_id res chain seq x y z
N MET A 1 -35.78 -34.43 70.09
CA MET A 1 -36.77 -33.33 69.96
C MET A 1 -36.57 -32.64 68.62
N LYS A 2 -37.67 -32.46 67.85
CA LYS A 2 -38.04 -31.36 66.91
C LYS A 2 -36.90 -30.56 66.22
N ALA A 3 -36.93 -30.13 64.97
CA ALA A 3 -37.86 -30.14 63.84
C ALA A 3 -37.11 -29.42 62.68
N LYS A 4 -37.10 -29.98 61.46
CA LYS A 4 -37.91 -29.54 60.31
C LYS A 4 -37.37 -28.28 59.58
N LEU A 5 -36.65 -28.54 58.49
CA LEU A 5 -36.28 -27.60 57.42
C LEU A 5 -37.51 -26.85 56.89
N ARG A 6 -37.33 -25.54 56.63
CA ARG A 6 -38.31 -24.63 56.04
C ARG A 6 -38.03 -24.37 54.55
N ARG A 7 -39.10 -24.56 53.76
CA ARG A 7 -39.64 -23.77 52.61
C ARG A 7 -38.77 -23.37 51.40
N LYS A 8 -39.17 -23.95 50.25
CA LYS A 8 -39.58 -23.35 48.97
C LYS A 8 -39.31 -21.85 48.74
N GLY A 9 -38.70 -21.55 47.58
CA GLY A 9 -38.79 -20.30 46.83
C GLY A 9 -38.54 -20.55 45.35
N ASP A 10 -39.55 -20.30 44.52
CA ASP A 10 -39.54 -20.30 43.06
C ASP A 10 -38.66 -19.15 42.48
N VAL A 11 -38.43 -19.24 41.16
CA VAL A 11 -38.47 -18.15 40.16
C VAL A 11 -37.19 -17.95 39.32
N ALA A 12 -37.45 -18.07 38.01
CA ALA A 12 -36.83 -17.39 36.86
C ALA A 12 -35.53 -17.92 36.27
N GLU A 13 -35.72 -18.89 35.37
CA GLU A 13 -35.05 -18.97 34.08
C GLU A 13 -35.04 -17.60 33.37
N ARG A 14 -33.89 -16.91 33.37
CA ARG A 14 -33.63 -15.78 32.46
C ARG A 14 -32.80 -16.28 31.29
N LYS A 15 -33.48 -16.49 30.16
CA LYS A 15 -32.89 -16.61 28.83
C LYS A 15 -31.94 -15.43 28.60
N GLY A 16 -30.66 -15.73 28.41
CA GLY A 16 -29.68 -14.77 27.93
C GLY A 16 -30.09 -14.31 26.54
N GLU A 17 -30.60 -13.09 26.47
CA GLU A 17 -30.78 -12.38 25.21
C GLU A 17 -29.42 -12.09 24.60
N ARG A 18 -29.34 -12.45 23.32
CA ARG A 18 -28.13 -12.56 22.52
C ARG A 18 -27.52 -11.18 22.32
N SER A 19 -26.29 -11.01 22.80
CA SER A 19 -25.37 -9.98 22.32
C SER A 19 -24.88 -10.36 20.92
N SER A 20 -25.69 -10.07 19.90
CA SER A 20 -25.37 -10.30 18.48
C SER A 20 -25.03 -9.02 17.72
N VAL A 21 -25.13 -7.85 18.37
CA VAL A 21 -24.92 -6.54 17.73
C VAL A 21 -23.45 -6.13 17.71
N SER A 22 -22.62 -6.61 18.66
CA SER A 22 -21.22 -6.15 18.80
C SER A 22 -20.25 -6.77 17.78
N ARG A 23 -20.46 -8.04 17.38
CA ARG A 23 -19.48 -8.76 16.54
C ARG A 23 -19.45 -8.31 15.08
N HIS A 24 -20.54 -7.75 14.56
CA HIS A 24 -20.56 -7.26 13.18
C HIS A 24 -19.85 -5.92 12.99
N ARG A 25 -19.67 -5.15 14.07
CA ARG A 25 -19.01 -3.84 14.03
C ARG A 25 -17.49 -3.98 14.08
N GLU A 26 -16.97 -4.85 14.95
CA GLU A 26 -15.53 -5.10 15.08
C GLU A 26 -14.89 -5.67 13.80
N ILE A 27 -15.60 -6.53 13.05
CA ILE A 27 -15.05 -7.17 11.83
C ILE A 27 -15.02 -6.22 10.62
N ALA A 28 -15.83 -5.15 10.61
CA ALA A 28 -15.90 -4.18 9.52
C ALA A 28 -14.93 -3.00 9.71
N GLU A 29 -14.51 -2.72 10.94
CA GLU A 29 -13.57 -1.64 11.27
C GLU A 29 -12.11 -2.00 10.90
N GLU A 30 -11.70 -3.28 11.00
CA GLU A 30 -10.33 -3.71 10.68
C GLU A 30 -9.91 -3.48 9.21
N PRO A 31 -10.71 -3.85 8.18
CA PRO A 31 -10.31 -3.63 6.79
C PRO A 31 -10.20 -2.15 6.40
N HIS A 32 -11.12 -1.32 6.91
CA HIS A 32 -11.08 0.12 6.66
C HIS A 32 -9.87 0.77 7.32
N ALA A 33 -9.56 0.40 8.57
CA ALA A 33 -8.37 0.90 9.25
C ALA A 33 -7.07 0.54 8.52
N GLY A 34 -6.99 -0.69 7.98
CA GLY A 34 -5.84 -1.14 7.17
C GLY A 34 -5.68 -0.33 5.88
N ILE A 35 -6.76 -0.13 5.12
CA ILE A 35 -6.73 0.69 3.89
C ILE A 35 -6.36 2.15 4.20
N GLU A 36 -6.91 2.74 5.26
CA GLU A 36 -6.57 4.12 5.65
C GLU A 36 -5.10 4.28 6.07
N ALA A 37 -4.51 3.28 6.73
CA ALA A 37 -3.08 3.29 7.05
C ALA A 37 -2.22 3.31 5.77
N LEU A 38 -2.58 2.50 4.76
CA LEU A 38 -1.91 2.50 3.46
C LEU A 38 -2.07 3.83 2.72
N ARG A 39 -3.26 4.46 2.77
CA ARG A 39 -3.48 5.80 2.22
C ARG A 39 -2.57 6.87 2.85
N GLU A 40 -2.35 6.80 4.16
CA GLU A 40 -1.43 7.73 4.82
C GLU A 40 0.03 7.49 4.37
N GLU A 41 0.42 6.24 4.24
CA GLU A 41 1.72 5.88 3.66
C GLU A 41 1.86 6.41 2.22
N HIS A 42 0.84 6.25 1.36
CA HIS A 42 0.83 6.82 0.01
C HIS A 42 1.06 8.33 0.00
N ARG A 43 0.42 9.08 0.90
CA ARG A 43 0.62 10.55 1.00
C ARG A 43 2.08 10.87 1.30
N ALA A 44 2.69 10.15 2.24
CA ALA A 44 4.10 10.32 2.57
C ALA A 44 5.00 9.95 1.39
N LEU A 45 4.72 8.83 0.72
CA LEU A 45 5.51 8.35 -0.42
C LEU A 45 5.44 9.33 -1.60
N LEU A 46 4.24 9.72 -2.01
CA LEU A 46 4.01 10.66 -3.11
C LEU A 46 4.65 12.03 -2.85
N LYS A 47 4.72 12.46 -1.60
CA LYS A 47 5.38 13.72 -1.23
C LYS A 47 6.89 13.66 -1.52
N GLU A 48 7.55 12.57 -1.14
CA GLU A 48 8.99 12.40 -1.36
C GLU A 48 9.30 12.11 -2.83
N LEU A 49 8.50 11.29 -3.51
CA LEU A 49 8.62 11.05 -4.96
C LEU A 49 8.53 12.35 -5.74
N ARG A 50 7.58 13.25 -5.42
CA ARG A 50 7.49 14.58 -6.03
C ARG A 50 8.73 15.45 -5.78
N ARG A 51 9.40 15.29 -4.64
CA ARG A 51 10.66 16.02 -4.36
C ARG A 51 11.80 15.48 -5.21
N LEU A 52 11.93 14.16 -5.32
CA LEU A 52 12.95 13.49 -6.13
C LEU A 52 12.75 13.79 -7.62
N ASP A 53 11.52 13.71 -8.11
CA ASP A 53 11.15 14.04 -9.49
C ASP A 53 11.55 15.46 -9.88
N ARG A 54 11.19 16.45 -9.05
CA ARG A 54 11.63 17.85 -9.27
C ARG A 54 13.15 18.00 -9.27
N SER A 55 13.86 17.17 -8.51
CA SER A 55 15.32 17.20 -8.48
C SER A 55 15.89 16.62 -9.78
N LEU A 56 15.38 15.49 -10.27
CA LEU A 56 15.76 14.89 -11.55
C LEU A 56 15.43 15.81 -12.74
N ALA A 57 14.22 16.38 -12.78
CA ALA A 57 13.82 17.31 -13.85
C ALA A 57 14.75 18.53 -13.95
N ARG A 58 15.20 19.07 -12.81
CA ARG A 58 16.19 20.17 -12.78
C ARG A 58 17.55 19.76 -13.32
N LEU A 59 17.96 18.50 -13.09
CA LEU A 59 19.21 17.94 -13.59
C LEU A 59 19.13 17.63 -15.08
N SER A 60 17.96 17.23 -15.59
CA SER A 60 17.71 16.95 -17.01
C SER A 60 17.86 18.21 -17.89
N VAL A 61 17.39 19.36 -17.40
CA VAL A 61 17.41 20.64 -18.13
C VAL A 61 18.78 21.33 -18.13
N LYS A 62 19.59 21.12 -17.10
CA LYS A 62 20.90 21.77 -16.94
C LYS A 62 22.04 20.82 -17.32
N ARG A 63 23.21 21.37 -17.66
CA ARG A 63 24.44 20.56 -17.68
C ARG A 63 24.81 20.23 -16.23
N ALA A 64 24.16 19.20 -15.68
CA ALA A 64 24.33 18.78 -14.31
C ALA A 64 25.70 18.13 -14.11
N GLU A 65 26.32 18.43 -12.96
CA GLU A 65 27.51 17.73 -12.52
C GLU A 65 27.16 16.28 -12.18
N THR A 66 27.95 15.34 -12.70
CA THR A 66 27.74 13.90 -12.50
C THR A 66 27.61 13.52 -11.02
N ALA A 67 28.36 14.18 -10.14
CA ALA A 67 28.30 13.95 -8.69
C ALA A 67 26.91 14.28 -8.11
N VAL A 68 26.29 15.37 -8.56
CA VAL A 68 24.94 15.77 -8.12
C VAL A 68 23.90 14.78 -8.63
N VAL A 69 24.03 14.34 -9.88
CA VAL A 69 23.14 13.32 -10.47
C VAL A 69 23.22 12.02 -9.68
N ILE A 70 24.43 11.54 -9.39
CA ILE A 70 24.66 10.35 -8.57
C ILE A 70 23.97 10.49 -7.21
N SER A 71 24.16 11.62 -6.52
CA SER A 71 23.59 11.84 -5.19
C SER A 71 22.05 11.77 -5.17
N VAL A 72 21.38 12.38 -6.17
CA VAL A 72 19.91 12.35 -6.26
C VAL A 72 19.41 10.93 -6.55
N LEU A 73 20.08 10.21 -7.45
CA LEU A 73 19.70 8.84 -7.81
C LEU A 73 20.00 7.83 -6.69
N GLU A 74 21.06 8.04 -5.91
CA GLU A 74 21.31 7.29 -4.67
C GLU A 74 20.22 7.55 -3.64
N SER A 75 19.77 8.79 -3.51
CA SER A 75 18.65 9.15 -2.64
C SER A 75 17.36 8.47 -3.08
N LEU A 76 17.09 8.43 -4.40
CA LEU A 76 15.98 7.66 -4.96
C LEU A 76 16.13 6.17 -4.63
N HIS A 77 17.29 5.56 -4.90
CA HIS A 77 17.52 4.15 -4.60
C HIS A 77 17.33 3.81 -3.13
N ALA A 78 17.85 4.62 -2.21
CA ALA A 78 17.64 4.46 -0.77
C ALA A 78 16.15 4.56 -0.41
N PHE A 79 15.45 5.56 -0.95
CA PHE A 79 14.02 5.73 -0.73
C PHE A 79 13.18 4.52 -1.20
N LEU A 80 13.53 3.94 -2.36
CA LEU A 80 12.88 2.73 -2.84
C LEU A 80 13.08 1.54 -1.89
N ALA A 81 14.31 1.35 -1.39
CA ALA A 81 14.64 0.23 -0.51
C ALA A 81 14.06 0.38 0.90
N ASP A 82 14.10 1.60 1.46
CA ASP A 82 13.78 1.84 2.86
C ASP A 82 12.30 2.16 3.09
N HIS A 83 11.58 2.61 2.06
CA HIS A 83 10.19 3.06 2.19
C HIS A 83 9.24 2.36 1.21
N VAL A 84 9.54 2.34 -0.08
CA VAL A 84 8.59 1.81 -1.09
C VAL A 84 8.50 0.29 -1.00
N GLN A 85 9.61 -0.44 -0.96
CA GLN A 85 9.58 -1.91 -0.87
C GLN A 85 8.89 -2.41 0.42
N PRO A 86 9.18 -1.85 1.62
CA PRO A 86 8.44 -2.23 2.82
C PRO A 86 6.96 -1.91 2.77
N HIS A 87 6.57 -0.80 2.13
CA HIS A 87 5.17 -0.44 1.94
C HIS A 87 4.45 -1.49 1.09
N MET A 88 5.00 -1.86 -0.07
CA MET A 88 4.40 -2.85 -0.96
C MET A 88 4.27 -4.23 -0.29
N LEU A 89 5.20 -4.60 0.60
CA LEU A 89 5.04 -5.81 1.40
C LEU A 89 3.80 -5.73 2.30
N ARG A 90 3.59 -4.59 2.99
CA ARG A 90 2.38 -4.37 3.80
C ARG A 90 1.11 -4.35 2.97
N GLU A 91 1.16 -3.82 1.75
CA GLU A 91 0.05 -3.88 0.80
C GLU A 91 -0.31 -5.31 0.45
N ARG A 92 0.67 -6.16 0.11
CA ARG A 92 0.41 -7.59 -0.15
C ARG A 92 -0.20 -8.28 1.06
N GLU A 93 0.33 -8.02 2.25
CA GLU A 93 -0.15 -8.62 3.51
C GLU A 93 -1.57 -8.16 3.86
N THR A 94 -1.92 -6.92 3.52
CA THR A 94 -3.21 -6.31 3.87
C THR A 94 -4.27 -6.53 2.78
N LEU A 95 -3.95 -6.20 1.53
CA LEU A 95 -4.90 -6.14 0.41
C LEU A 95 -5.19 -7.51 -0.20
N HIS A 96 -4.19 -8.40 -0.32
CA HIS A 96 -4.42 -9.70 -0.97
C HIS A 96 -5.49 -10.54 -0.23
N PRO A 97 -5.49 -10.64 1.11
CA PRO A 97 -6.56 -11.31 1.83
C PRO A 97 -7.93 -10.67 1.61
N LEU A 98 -7.99 -9.34 1.56
CA LEU A 98 -9.23 -8.58 1.34
C LEU A 98 -9.78 -8.78 -0.08
N VAL A 99 -8.92 -8.77 -1.09
CA VAL A 99 -9.28 -9.08 -2.48
C VAL A 99 -9.80 -10.51 -2.62
N LYS A 100 -9.20 -11.47 -1.89
CA LYS A 100 -9.67 -12.85 -1.88
C LYS A 100 -11.04 -12.98 -1.20
N LYS A 101 -11.24 -12.31 -0.06
CA LYS A 101 -12.49 -12.34 0.72
C LYS A 101 -13.66 -11.68 -0.02
N SER A 102 -13.40 -10.59 -0.74
CA SER A 102 -14.38 -9.85 -1.54
C SER A 102 -14.75 -10.53 -2.87
N GLY A 103 -13.98 -11.53 -3.32
CA GLY A 103 -14.19 -12.19 -4.61
C GLY A 103 -13.65 -11.41 -5.82
N LEU A 104 -12.99 -10.26 -5.59
CA LEU A 104 -12.43 -9.40 -6.64
C LEU A 104 -11.24 -10.03 -7.37
N SER A 105 -10.61 -11.07 -6.81
CA SER A 105 -9.44 -11.76 -7.41
C SER A 105 -9.67 -12.31 -8.83
N ARG A 106 -10.95 -12.49 -9.23
CA ARG A 106 -11.33 -12.95 -10.56
C ARG A 106 -11.33 -11.83 -11.61
N GLN A 107 -11.29 -10.57 -11.20
CA GLN A 107 -11.29 -9.43 -12.11
C GLN A 107 -9.87 -9.18 -12.64
N GLN A 108 -9.75 -9.00 -13.96
CA GLN A 108 -8.44 -8.89 -14.63
C GLN A 108 -7.70 -7.61 -14.24
N ASP A 109 -8.41 -6.49 -14.13
CA ASP A 109 -7.86 -5.21 -13.69
C ASP A 109 -7.26 -5.30 -12.29
N ILE A 110 -7.96 -5.94 -11.34
CA ILE A 110 -7.46 -6.16 -9.98
C ILE A 110 -6.19 -7.02 -9.98
N ARG A 111 -6.13 -8.08 -10.79
CA ARG A 111 -4.91 -8.90 -10.91
C ARG A 111 -3.74 -8.11 -11.48
N VAL A 112 -3.97 -7.20 -12.42
CA VAL A 112 -2.92 -6.35 -13.00
C VAL A 112 -2.37 -5.39 -11.96
N ILE A 113 -3.22 -4.82 -11.10
CA ILE A 113 -2.78 -3.93 -10.00
C ILE A 113 -1.87 -4.71 -9.04
N LEU A 114 -2.32 -5.86 -8.54
CA LEU A 114 -1.53 -6.68 -7.60
C LEU A 114 -0.24 -7.24 -8.22
N ALA A 115 -0.20 -7.47 -9.53
CA ALA A 115 1.01 -7.90 -10.24
C ALA A 115 2.01 -6.74 -10.47
N GLY A 116 1.55 -5.50 -10.37
CA GLY A 116 2.40 -4.30 -10.43
C GLY A 116 3.53 -4.36 -9.41
N ASP A 117 3.30 -5.04 -8.28
CA ASP A 117 4.24 -5.08 -7.19
C ASP A 117 5.59 -5.73 -7.53
N ASP A 118 5.58 -6.74 -8.41
CA ASP A 118 6.79 -7.49 -8.79
C ASP A 118 7.68 -6.69 -9.76
N GLY A 119 7.13 -5.67 -10.42
CA GLY A 119 7.85 -4.84 -11.37
C GLY A 119 8.94 -3.99 -10.71
N LEU A 120 8.71 -3.52 -9.48
CA LEU A 120 9.58 -2.52 -8.85
C LEU A 120 10.97 -3.06 -8.49
N GLU A 121 11.09 -4.33 -8.11
CA GLU A 121 12.42 -4.90 -7.84
C GLU A 121 13.34 -4.88 -9.06
N LYS A 122 12.76 -5.13 -10.26
CA LYS A 122 13.50 -5.09 -11.51
C LYS A 122 14.01 -3.67 -11.77
N GLU A 123 13.17 -2.68 -11.52
CA GLU A 123 13.49 -1.26 -11.63
C GLU A 123 14.59 -0.83 -10.65
N CYS A 124 14.53 -1.24 -9.38
CA CYS A 124 15.59 -1.00 -8.40
C CYS A 124 16.94 -1.57 -8.85
N ARG A 125 16.94 -2.81 -9.37
CA ARG A 125 18.16 -3.45 -9.89
C ARG A 125 18.69 -2.71 -11.13
N GLN A 126 17.81 -2.21 -11.99
CA GLN A 126 18.18 -1.42 -13.16
C GLN A 126 18.83 -0.09 -12.76
N LEU A 127 18.23 0.65 -11.81
CA LEU A 127 18.79 1.88 -11.26
C LEU A 127 20.17 1.64 -10.64
N GLN A 128 20.33 0.59 -9.84
CA GLN A 128 21.60 0.27 -9.19
C GLN A 128 22.70 -0.10 -10.21
N ARG A 129 22.34 -0.76 -11.32
CA ARG A 129 23.28 -1.04 -12.43
C ARG A 129 23.68 0.25 -13.15
N ALA A 130 22.70 1.11 -13.44
CA ALA A 130 22.93 2.39 -14.10
C ALA A 130 23.82 3.33 -13.26
N LEU A 131 23.57 3.41 -11.94
CA LEU A 131 24.43 4.13 -10.99
C LEU A 131 25.88 3.61 -10.98
N ARG A 132 26.06 2.28 -10.97
CA ARG A 132 27.41 1.68 -11.02
C ARG A 132 28.14 1.99 -12.32
N ARG A 133 27.43 2.01 -13.45
CA ARG A 133 27.98 2.39 -14.75
C ARG A 133 28.40 3.86 -14.75
N LEU A 134 27.51 4.74 -14.28
CA LEU A 134 27.75 6.18 -14.20
C LEU A 134 28.96 6.56 -13.33
N LYS A 135 29.23 5.79 -12.25
CA LYS A 135 30.41 5.97 -11.40
C LYS A 135 31.73 5.54 -12.05
N ARG A 136 31.68 4.64 -13.05
CA ARG A 136 32.88 4.07 -13.72
C ARG A 136 33.24 4.85 -14.98
N GLU A 137 32.23 5.26 -15.74
CA GLU A 137 32.40 6.08 -16.93
C GLU A 137 32.62 7.54 -16.52
N LYS A 138 33.45 8.30 -17.23
CA LYS A 138 33.80 9.70 -16.90
C LYS A 138 32.64 10.68 -17.16
N GLY A 139 31.42 10.36 -16.71
CA GLY A 139 30.28 11.25 -16.78
C GLY A 139 29.94 11.69 -18.21
N GLU A 140 29.97 10.76 -19.16
CA GLU A 140 29.51 11.04 -20.52
C GLU A 140 28.06 11.55 -20.47
N ARG A 141 27.80 12.63 -21.20
CA ARG A 141 26.52 13.35 -21.11
C ARG A 141 25.32 12.44 -21.43
N GLU A 142 25.50 11.54 -22.38
CA GLU A 142 24.48 10.56 -22.77
C GLU A 142 24.22 9.55 -21.64
N THR A 143 25.27 9.01 -21.01
CA THR A 143 25.13 8.13 -19.83
C THR A 143 24.39 8.86 -18.71
N VAL A 144 24.74 10.11 -18.42
CA VAL A 144 24.05 10.93 -17.39
C VAL A 144 22.55 11.06 -17.70
N GLN A 145 22.19 11.44 -18.93
CA GLN A 145 20.79 11.61 -19.33
C GLN A 145 20.02 10.28 -19.28
N GLN A 146 20.65 9.19 -19.70
CA GLN A 146 20.05 7.86 -19.65
C GLN A 146 19.72 7.45 -18.20
N VAL A 147 20.61 7.71 -17.24
CA VAL A 147 20.34 7.35 -15.84
C VAL A 147 19.27 8.26 -15.22
N ILE A 148 19.23 9.55 -15.58
CA ILE A 148 18.14 10.45 -15.15
C ILE A 148 16.80 9.93 -15.65
N ALA A 149 16.68 9.58 -16.93
CA ALA A 149 15.46 9.05 -17.53
C ALA A 149 15.01 7.74 -16.86
N ILE A 150 15.95 6.87 -16.47
CA ILE A 150 15.64 5.68 -15.67
C ILE A 150 15.01 6.11 -14.33
N GLY A 151 15.61 7.06 -13.61
CA GLY A 151 15.07 7.55 -12.34
C GLY A 151 13.65 8.12 -12.47
N GLU A 152 13.42 8.94 -13.51
CA GLU A 152 12.10 9.53 -13.80
C GLU A 152 11.06 8.44 -14.11
N GLY A 153 11.40 7.46 -14.95
CA GLY A 153 10.50 6.35 -15.29
C GLY A 153 10.14 5.48 -14.07
N ILE A 154 11.07 5.27 -13.14
CA ILE A 154 10.78 4.55 -11.90
C ILE A 154 9.77 5.30 -11.04
N ILE A 155 9.93 6.62 -10.91
CA ILE A 155 8.98 7.44 -10.17
C ILE A 155 7.59 7.37 -10.82
N GLU A 156 7.51 7.47 -12.15
CA GLU A 156 6.25 7.37 -12.89
C GLU A 156 5.53 6.04 -12.61
N VAL A 157 6.26 4.91 -12.66
CA VAL A 157 5.70 3.57 -12.38
C VAL A 157 5.10 3.51 -10.98
N ILE A 158 5.78 4.04 -9.96
CA ILE A 158 5.28 3.99 -8.57
C ILE A 158 4.07 4.90 -8.39
N VAL A 159 4.10 6.10 -8.97
CA VAL A 159 2.97 7.03 -8.90
C VAL A 159 1.72 6.43 -9.55
N GLU A 160 1.88 5.80 -10.72
CA GLU A 160 0.78 5.12 -11.41
C GLU A 160 0.25 3.92 -10.61
N HIS A 161 1.14 3.15 -9.96
CA HIS A 161 0.76 2.05 -9.07
C HIS A 161 -0.15 2.54 -7.94
N VAL A 162 0.33 3.54 -7.18
CA VAL A 162 -0.42 4.17 -6.08
C VAL A 162 -1.76 4.73 -6.59
N HIS A 163 -1.78 5.36 -7.76
CA HIS A 163 -3.03 5.88 -8.33
C HIS A 163 -4.05 4.79 -8.63
N ARG A 164 -3.63 3.64 -9.16
CA ARG A 164 -4.53 2.52 -9.41
C ARG A 164 -5.10 1.96 -8.12
N GLU A 165 -4.30 1.90 -7.06
CA GLU A 165 -4.78 1.45 -5.77
C GLU A 165 -5.81 2.40 -5.18
N GLU A 166 -5.48 3.69 -5.10
CA GLU A 166 -6.35 4.73 -4.53
C GLU A 166 -7.67 4.90 -5.27
N HIS A 167 -7.65 4.84 -6.61
CA HIS A 167 -8.82 5.17 -7.43
C HIS A 167 -9.59 3.94 -7.93
N VAL A 168 -8.99 2.75 -7.88
CA VAL A 168 -9.63 1.52 -8.40
C VAL A 168 -9.73 0.45 -7.32
N LEU A 169 -8.62 0.06 -6.70
CA LEU A 169 -8.61 -1.08 -5.78
C LEU A 169 -9.31 -0.75 -4.45
N PHE A 170 -8.92 0.33 -3.78
CA PHE A 170 -9.46 0.70 -2.47
C PHE A 170 -10.97 0.94 -2.53
N PRO A 171 -11.51 1.73 -3.48
CA PRO A 171 -12.96 1.96 -3.54
C PRO A 171 -13.75 0.66 -3.77
N ARG A 172 -13.24 -0.25 -4.61
CA ARG A 172 -13.89 -1.55 -4.86
C ARG A 172 -13.83 -2.47 -3.65
N LEU A 173 -12.73 -2.45 -2.89
CA LEU A 173 -12.63 -3.19 -1.64
C LEU A 173 -13.60 -2.63 -0.59
N GLU A 174 -13.66 -1.31 -0.44
CA GLU A 174 -14.59 -0.64 0.47
C GLU A 174 -16.05 -0.97 0.10
N GLU A 175 -16.41 -0.92 -1.19
CA GLU A 175 -17.75 -1.29 -1.66
C GLU A 175 -18.08 -2.76 -1.39
N ALA A 176 -17.16 -3.68 -1.72
CA ALA A 176 -17.39 -5.11 -1.58
C ALA A 176 -17.38 -5.59 -0.10
N LEU A 177 -16.69 -4.87 0.78
CA LEU A 177 -16.59 -5.19 2.21
C LEU A 177 -17.57 -4.39 3.06
N SER A 178 -18.24 -3.38 2.49
CA SER A 178 -19.30 -2.65 3.17
C SER A 178 -20.43 -3.60 3.56
N PRO A 179 -20.92 -3.56 4.81
CA PRO A 179 -22.06 -4.38 5.21
C PRO A 179 -23.24 -4.02 4.31
N SER A 180 -23.71 -5.01 3.54
CA SER A 180 -24.84 -4.85 2.63
C SER A 180 -25.99 -4.18 3.36
N ARG A 181 -26.37 -2.97 2.93
CA ARG A 181 -27.62 -2.33 3.34
C ARG A 181 -28.80 -3.07 2.68
N SER A 182 -29.07 -4.28 3.14
CA SER A 182 -30.24 -5.10 2.78
C SER A 182 -30.62 -5.85 4.06
N SER A 183 -31.81 -5.75 4.65
CA SER A 183 -33.11 -5.35 4.16
C SER A 183 -34.01 -5.02 5.37
N ARG A 184 -34.57 -3.81 5.46
CA ARG A 184 -35.86 -3.64 6.14
C ARG A 184 -36.92 -3.74 5.05
N GLY A 185 -37.37 -4.97 4.80
CA GLY A 185 -38.71 -5.22 4.28
C GLY A 185 -39.70 -5.08 5.42
#